data_AF-A0A3D3R2H5-F1
#
_entry.id   AF-A0A3D3R2H5-F1
#
_cell.length_a   1.000
_cell.length_b   1.000
_cell.length_c   1.000
_cell.angle_alpha   90.00
_cell.angle_beta   90.00
_cell.angle_gamma   90.00
#
_symmetry.space_group_name_H-M   'P 1'
#
loop_
_entity.id
_entity.type
_entity.pdbx_description
1 polymer ?
#
loop_
_entity_poly.entity_id
_entity_poly.type
_entity_poly.pdbx_seq_one_letter_code
_entity_poly.pdbx_strand_id
1 'polypeptide(L)'
;MVTPLRVTRGPIEFEHYTGDTSLTREPTGDVLKLHLKFENVSDDQTFEPLDQKLLLSRVSGKDSDAKLRANNFLSSLDQKQTDGNRILVYDMPPSWEWNLKGQNINQEKKPQELKPGESFETYVATNEQGIDDLKGDLVWRLQIRKGYNPKSRRGVTTLIEVVFNSSQIQSDMISGSKESQPTT
;
A
#
# COMPACT_ATOMS: atom_id res chain seq x y z
N MET A 1 5.91 -8.30 13.21
CA MET A 1 6.89 -8.51 12.14
C MET A 1 6.30 -8.05 10.82
N VAL A 2 7.13 -7.56 9.89
CA VAL A 2 6.70 -7.21 8.52
C VAL A 2 7.60 -7.94 7.54
N THR A 3 6.98 -8.64 6.59
CA THR A 3 7.68 -9.43 5.58
C THR A 3 7.27 -8.93 4.20
N PRO A 4 8.18 -8.33 3.42
CA PRO A 4 7.97 -8.07 2.00
C PRO A 4 7.82 -9.39 1.25
N LEU A 5 6.79 -9.51 0.43
CA LEU A 5 6.50 -10.72 -0.33
C LEU A 5 6.99 -10.60 -1.77
N ARG A 6 6.60 -9.51 -2.45
CA ARG A 6 6.94 -9.22 -3.85
C ARG A 6 6.56 -7.80 -4.23
N VAL A 7 7.07 -7.32 -5.35
CA VAL A 7 6.60 -6.09 -6.00
C VAL A 7 6.00 -6.46 -7.35
N THR A 8 4.78 -6.01 -7.62
CA THR A 8 4.13 -6.24 -8.92
C THR A 8 3.82 -4.94 -9.64
N ARG A 9 3.66 -5.04 -10.97
CA ARG A 9 3.23 -3.96 -11.85
C ARG A 9 1.94 -4.35 -12.56
N GLY A 10 0.91 -3.55 -12.42
CA GLY A 10 -0.37 -3.73 -13.10
C GLY A 10 -1.43 -2.77 -12.56
N PRO A 11 -2.62 -2.72 -13.18
CA PRO A 11 -3.65 -1.78 -12.81
C PRO A 11 -4.27 -2.11 -11.45
N ILE A 12 -4.80 -1.10 -10.79
CA ILE A 12 -5.65 -1.27 -9.62
C ILE A 12 -7.06 -1.63 -10.09
N GLU A 13 -7.61 -2.70 -9.52
CA GLU A 13 -9.04 -3.00 -9.61
C GLU A 13 -9.78 -2.50 -8.37
N PHE A 14 -11.06 -2.19 -8.53
CA PHE A 14 -11.89 -1.65 -7.47
C PHE A 14 -13.03 -2.59 -7.11
N GLU A 15 -13.45 -2.55 -5.85
CA GLU A 15 -14.67 -3.17 -5.35
C GLU A 15 -15.49 -2.12 -4.60
N HIS A 16 -16.82 -2.14 -4.77
CA HIS A 16 -17.67 -1.20 -4.04
C HIS A 16 -17.65 -1.51 -2.55
N TYR A 17 -17.66 -0.49 -1.67
CA TYR A 17 -17.49 -0.66 -0.23
C TYR A 17 -18.56 -1.58 0.42
N THR A 18 -19.75 -1.66 -0.18
CA THR A 18 -20.83 -2.55 0.29
C THR A 18 -20.58 -4.03 -0.01
N GLY A 19 -19.70 -4.32 -0.98
CA GLY A 19 -19.51 -5.65 -1.59
C GLY A 19 -20.49 -5.97 -2.73
N ASP A 20 -21.25 -4.99 -3.21
CA ASP A 20 -22.14 -5.17 -4.37
C ASP A 20 -21.31 -5.32 -5.66
N THR A 21 -21.34 -6.51 -6.26
CA THR A 21 -20.58 -6.84 -7.47
C THR A 21 -21.22 -6.31 -8.76
N SER A 22 -22.43 -5.76 -8.71
CA SER A 22 -23.05 -5.10 -9.86
C SER A 22 -22.53 -3.68 -10.09
N LEU A 23 -22.02 -3.04 -9.04
CA LEU A 23 -21.36 -1.75 -9.10
C LEU A 23 -19.91 -1.96 -9.53
N THR A 24 -19.55 -1.39 -10.69
CA THR A 24 -18.21 -1.52 -11.27
C THR A 24 -17.57 -0.15 -11.52
N ARG A 25 -16.23 -0.16 -11.55
CA ARG A 25 -15.40 1.01 -11.85
C ARG A 25 -14.22 0.57 -12.71
N GLU A 26 -13.88 1.41 -13.68
CA GLU A 26 -12.73 1.18 -14.54
C GLU A 26 -11.43 1.06 -13.72
N PRO A 27 -10.56 0.09 -14.05
CA PRO A 27 -9.23 0.01 -13.46
C PRO A 27 -8.40 1.27 -13.73
N THR A 28 -7.36 1.48 -12.92
CA THR A 28 -6.37 2.54 -13.19
C THR A 28 -5.46 2.18 -14.37
N GLY A 29 -4.55 3.10 -14.73
CA GLY A 29 -3.34 2.71 -15.45
C GLY A 29 -2.43 1.81 -14.58
N ASP A 30 -1.31 1.38 -15.16
CA ASP A 30 -0.31 0.62 -14.41
C ASP A 30 0.15 1.39 -13.16
N VAL A 31 0.24 0.66 -12.05
CA VAL A 31 0.90 1.11 -10.82
C VAL A 31 1.90 0.06 -10.38
N LEU A 32 2.76 0.41 -9.44
CA LEU A 32 3.52 -0.58 -8.68
C LEU A 32 2.78 -0.94 -7.40
N LYS A 33 2.83 -2.20 -6.99
CA LYS A 33 2.20 -2.74 -5.78
C LYS A 33 3.25 -3.48 -4.95
N LEU A 34 3.53 -3.00 -3.74
CA LEU A 34 4.36 -3.71 -2.77
C LEU A 34 3.46 -4.62 -1.92
N HIS A 35 3.59 -5.94 -2.10
CA HIS A 35 2.86 -6.96 -1.34
C HIS A 35 3.60 -7.27 -0.04
N LEU A 36 2.86 -7.29 1.08
CA LEU A 36 3.40 -7.39 2.42
C LEU A 36 2.57 -8.34 3.26
N LYS A 37 3.24 -9.08 4.14
CA LYS A 37 2.63 -9.80 5.26
C LYS A 37 2.97 -9.09 6.57
N PHE A 38 1.93 -8.80 7.33
CA PHE A 38 2.02 -8.35 8.71
C PHE A 38 1.73 -9.52 9.65
N GLU A 39 2.52 -9.63 10.70
CA GLU A 39 2.31 -10.61 11.77
C GLU A 39 2.41 -9.92 13.11
N ASN A 40 1.41 -10.12 13.97
CA ASN A 40 1.46 -9.60 15.32
C ASN A 40 2.23 -10.58 16.22
N VAL A 41 3.47 -10.20 16.52
CA VAL A 41 4.41 -10.95 17.37
C VAL A 41 4.40 -10.44 18.82
N SER A 42 3.45 -9.60 19.20
CA SER A 42 3.25 -9.22 20.60
C SER A 42 2.50 -10.32 21.33
N ASP A 43 2.63 -10.35 22.66
CA ASP A 43 1.93 -11.30 23.52
C ASP A 43 0.61 -10.75 24.07
N ASP A 44 0.43 -9.43 24.03
CA ASP A 44 -0.59 -8.73 24.83
C ASP A 44 -1.32 -7.59 24.11
N GLN A 45 -0.95 -7.25 22.87
CA GLN A 45 -1.57 -6.13 22.15
C GLN A 45 -2.31 -6.61 20.91
N THR A 46 -3.51 -6.06 20.72
CA THR A 46 -4.22 -6.11 19.44
C THR A 46 -4.11 -4.74 18.77
N PHE A 47 -3.74 -4.71 17.49
CA PHE A 47 -3.64 -3.46 16.73
C PHE A 47 -3.79 -3.67 15.23
N GLU A 48 -4.18 -2.61 14.53
CA GLU A 48 -4.15 -2.58 13.07
C GLU A 48 -2.79 -2.02 12.63
N PRO A 49 -1.98 -2.77 11.86
CA PRO A 49 -0.64 -2.34 11.48
C PRO A 49 -0.65 -1.23 10.41
N LEU A 50 -1.71 -1.15 9.61
CA LEU A 50 -1.86 -0.23 8.50
C LEU A 50 -3.31 0.25 8.42
N ASP A 51 -3.50 1.53 8.18
CA ASP A 51 -4.81 2.13 7.94
C ASP A 51 -4.69 3.25 6.89
N GLN A 52 -5.84 3.70 6.37
CA GLN A 52 -5.87 4.72 5.32
C GLN A 52 -5.27 6.04 5.79
N LYS A 53 -5.50 6.42 7.04
CA LYS A 53 -4.99 7.67 7.61
C LYS A 53 -3.46 7.66 7.67
N LEU A 54 -2.85 6.55 8.08
CA LEU A 54 -1.40 6.39 8.11
C LEU A 54 -0.81 6.39 6.69
N LEU A 55 -1.42 5.67 5.75
CA LEU A 55 -0.96 5.59 4.37
C LEU A 55 -1.03 6.95 3.64
N LEU A 56 -2.14 7.65 3.81
CA LEU A 56 -2.45 8.86 3.04
C LEU A 56 -2.08 10.16 3.77
N SER A 57 -1.43 10.07 4.93
CA SER A 57 -0.90 11.23 5.65
C SER A 57 0.13 11.97 4.80
N ARG A 58 -0.25 13.18 4.36
CA ARG A 58 0.56 14.11 3.58
C ARG A 58 0.52 15.48 4.24
N VAL A 59 1.65 16.18 4.23
CA VAL A 59 1.78 17.54 4.77
C VAL A 59 2.34 18.44 3.67
N SER A 60 1.58 19.47 3.31
CA SER A 60 2.08 20.52 2.41
C SER A 60 3.26 21.24 3.04
N GLY A 61 4.24 21.59 2.22
CA GLY A 61 5.31 22.47 2.69
C GLY A 61 4.79 23.88 2.99
N LYS A 62 5.64 24.70 3.61
CA LYS A 62 5.27 26.07 4.00
C LYS A 62 5.14 27.02 2.81
N ASP A 63 5.86 26.72 1.73
CA ASP A 63 5.96 27.56 0.53
C ASP A 63 5.29 26.87 -0.67
N SER A 64 4.86 27.64 -1.67
CA SER A 64 4.15 27.14 -2.85
C SER A 64 4.93 26.09 -3.65
N ASP A 65 6.26 26.19 -3.62
CA ASP A 65 7.16 25.33 -4.41
C ASP A 65 7.60 24.09 -3.62
N ALA A 66 7.20 23.98 -2.35
CA ALA A 66 7.64 22.91 -1.50
C ALA A 66 6.91 21.60 -1.83
N LYS A 67 7.70 20.57 -2.16
CA LYS A 67 7.19 19.21 -2.37
C LYS A 67 6.39 18.72 -1.17
N LEU A 68 5.31 17.97 -1.45
CA LEU A 68 4.52 17.29 -0.42
C LEU A 68 5.42 16.40 0.45
N ARG A 69 5.28 16.53 1.76
CA ARG A 69 5.94 15.65 2.72
C ARG A 69 5.02 14.48 3.02
N ALA A 70 5.44 13.28 2.64
CA ALA A 70 4.78 12.03 2.96
C ALA A 70 5.82 11.05 3.50
N ASN A 71 5.39 10.20 4.43
CA ASN A 71 6.22 9.11 4.94
C ASN A 71 6.13 7.85 4.08
N ASN A 72 5.08 7.73 3.27
CA ASN A 72 4.83 6.58 2.40
C ASN A 72 5.11 6.97 0.96
N PHE A 73 6.17 6.41 0.38
CA PHE A 73 6.56 6.69 -1.00
C PHE A 73 7.50 5.60 -1.54
N LEU A 74 7.61 5.57 -2.86
CA LEU A 74 8.63 4.85 -3.61
C LEU A 74 9.60 5.85 -4.25
N SER A 75 10.89 5.56 -4.24
CA SER A 75 11.90 6.34 -4.98
C SER A 75 13.09 5.47 -5.38
N SER A 76 13.96 5.99 -6.23
CA SER A 76 15.34 5.50 -6.31
C SER A 76 16.03 5.66 -4.95
N LEU A 77 16.95 4.75 -4.62
CA LEU A 77 17.59 4.71 -3.30
C LEU A 77 18.37 5.99 -2.98
N ASP A 78 18.97 6.62 -3.99
CA ASP A 78 19.71 7.88 -3.92
C ASP A 78 18.82 9.14 -3.87
N GLN A 79 17.50 8.97 -4.06
CA GLN A 79 16.50 10.05 -4.12
C GLN A 79 15.50 10.02 -2.95
N LYS A 80 15.77 9.26 -1.88
CA LYS A 80 14.80 9.04 -0.78
C LYS A 80 14.59 10.24 0.16
N GLN A 81 15.42 11.27 0.04
CA GLN A 81 15.34 12.53 0.77
C GLN A 81 14.09 13.34 0.37
N THR A 82 13.75 14.34 1.18
CA THR A 82 12.48 15.10 1.04
C THR A 82 12.39 15.85 -0.30
N ASP A 83 13.52 16.33 -0.79
CA ASP A 83 13.69 17.05 -2.05
C ASP A 83 13.89 16.13 -3.26
N GLY A 84 14.11 14.83 -3.06
CA GLY A 84 14.27 13.86 -4.14
C GLY A 84 12.99 13.58 -4.93
N ASN A 85 13.12 12.80 -6.01
CA ASN A 85 11.97 12.36 -6.80
C ASN A 85 11.27 11.18 -6.10
N ARG A 86 10.05 11.40 -5.62
CA ARG A 86 9.29 10.44 -4.81
C ARG A 86 7.92 10.22 -5.44
N ILE A 87 7.63 8.97 -5.76
CA ILE A 87 6.32 8.51 -6.22
C ILE A 87 5.46 8.23 -4.98
N LEU A 88 4.33 8.92 -4.89
CA LEU A 88 3.44 8.79 -3.74
C LEU A 88 2.58 7.53 -3.87
N VAL A 89 2.05 7.07 -2.74
CA VAL A 89 1.02 6.03 -2.72
C VAL A 89 -0.26 6.51 -3.41
N TYR A 90 -1.01 5.58 -4.00
CA TYR A 90 -2.28 5.85 -4.66
C TYR A 90 -3.21 6.64 -3.72
N ASP A 91 -3.78 7.73 -4.23
CA ASP A 91 -4.63 8.62 -3.44
C ASP A 91 -6.05 8.09 -3.41
N MET A 92 -6.57 7.78 -2.22
CA MET A 92 -7.96 7.39 -2.04
C MET A 92 -8.70 8.51 -1.30
N PRO A 93 -9.63 9.22 -1.94
CA PRO A 93 -10.46 10.20 -1.27
C PRO A 93 -11.18 9.59 -0.05
N PRO A 94 -11.21 10.27 1.12
CA PRO A 94 -11.82 9.73 2.33
C PRO A 94 -13.32 9.43 2.23
N SER A 95 -14.03 10.06 1.30
CA SER A 95 -15.48 9.89 1.09
C SER A 95 -15.79 8.99 -0.12
N TRP A 96 -14.85 8.13 -0.53
CA TRP A 96 -15.01 7.34 -1.73
C TRP A 96 -15.80 6.05 -1.49
N GLU A 97 -16.61 5.67 -2.46
CA GLU A 97 -17.44 4.44 -2.43
C GLU A 97 -16.67 3.19 -2.88
N TRP A 98 -15.38 3.31 -3.19
CA TRP A 98 -14.57 2.25 -3.79
C TRP A 98 -13.39 1.87 -2.91
N ASN A 99 -13.26 0.58 -2.65
CA ASN A 99 -12.09 -0.03 -2.05
C ASN A 99 -11.14 -0.54 -3.15
N LEU A 100 -9.85 -0.57 -2.82
CA LEU A 100 -8.83 -1.24 -3.62
C LEU A 100 -8.99 -2.76 -3.48
N LYS A 101 -9.40 -3.42 -4.56
CA LYS A 101 -9.67 -4.87 -4.55
C LYS A 101 -8.43 -5.63 -4.09
N GLY A 102 -8.61 -6.54 -3.13
CA GLY A 102 -7.54 -7.36 -2.56
C GLY A 102 -6.55 -6.62 -1.65
N GLN A 103 -6.66 -5.30 -1.48
CA GLN A 103 -5.84 -4.59 -0.51
C GLN A 103 -6.29 -4.89 0.92
N ASN A 104 -7.59 -5.12 1.09
CA ASN A 104 -8.26 -5.53 2.31
C ASN A 104 -8.21 -4.53 3.48
N ILE A 105 -7.57 -3.37 3.38
CA ILE A 105 -7.45 -2.39 4.48
C ILE A 105 -8.76 -1.62 4.73
N ASN A 106 -9.05 -1.31 6.00
CA ASN A 106 -10.22 -0.54 6.45
C ASN A 106 -11.57 -1.10 5.96
N GLN A 107 -11.70 -2.41 5.77
CA GLN A 107 -12.99 -3.02 5.46
C GLN A 107 -13.94 -2.89 6.66
N GLU A 108 -15.06 -2.17 6.51
CA GLU A 108 -16.03 -1.95 7.59
C GLU A 108 -16.52 -3.26 8.24
N LYS A 109 -16.71 -4.31 7.42
CA LYS A 109 -17.19 -5.62 7.87
C LYS A 109 -16.12 -6.45 8.57
N LYS A 110 -14.83 -6.14 8.36
CA LYS A 110 -13.70 -6.90 8.90
C LYS A 110 -12.53 -5.95 9.21
N PRO A 111 -12.59 -5.22 10.34
CA PRO A 111 -11.48 -4.38 10.78
C PRO A 111 -10.22 -5.24 10.95
N GLN A 112 -9.06 -4.71 10.55
CA GLN A 112 -7.79 -5.45 10.52
C GLN A 112 -7.08 -5.47 11.87
N GLU A 113 -7.85 -5.64 12.93
CA GLU A 113 -7.30 -5.77 14.27
C GLU A 113 -6.58 -7.12 14.39
N LEU A 114 -5.25 -7.10 14.31
CA LEU A 114 -4.43 -8.30 14.48
C LEU A 114 -4.24 -8.57 15.96
N LYS A 115 -4.75 -9.70 16.45
CA LYS A 115 -4.45 -10.23 17.79
C LYS A 115 -3.06 -10.88 17.82
N PRO A 116 -2.47 -11.11 19.01
CA PRO A 116 -1.26 -11.92 19.16
C PRO A 116 -1.31 -13.22 18.34
N GLY A 117 -0.28 -13.45 17.52
CA GLY A 117 -0.14 -14.61 16.65
C GLY A 117 -0.92 -14.55 15.32
N GLU A 118 -1.78 -13.55 15.10
CA GLU A 118 -2.48 -13.39 13.84
C GLU A 118 -1.60 -12.73 12.77
N SER A 119 -1.90 -13.03 11.51
CA SER A 119 -1.23 -12.43 10.36
C SER A 119 -2.23 -11.97 9.29
N PHE A 120 -1.78 -11.02 8.48
CA PHE A 120 -2.60 -10.39 7.46
C PHE A 120 -1.73 -9.98 6.26
N GLU A 121 -2.23 -10.21 5.05
CA GLU A 121 -1.54 -9.88 3.79
C GLU A 121 -2.27 -8.77 3.02
N THR A 122 -1.51 -7.83 2.47
CA THR A 122 -2.00 -6.67 1.72
C THR A 122 -1.01 -6.23 0.65
N TYR A 123 -1.39 -5.20 -0.09
CA TYR A 123 -0.45 -4.42 -0.89
C TYR A 123 -0.57 -2.92 -0.66
N VAL A 124 0.53 -2.19 -0.85
CA VAL A 124 0.51 -0.73 -0.98
C VAL A 124 0.81 -0.38 -2.42
N ALA A 125 -0.07 0.40 -3.05
CA ALA A 125 0.08 0.81 -4.44
C ALA A 125 0.65 2.23 -4.55
N THR A 126 1.46 2.48 -5.57
CA THR A 126 1.82 3.85 -6.00
C THR A 126 0.66 4.50 -6.77
N ASN A 127 0.76 5.80 -7.04
CA ASN A 127 0.07 6.37 -8.18
C ASN A 127 0.73 5.93 -9.51
N GLU A 128 0.12 6.30 -10.63
CA GLU A 128 0.57 5.96 -11.99
C GLU A 128 1.79 6.79 -12.44
N GLN A 129 2.05 7.92 -11.77
CA GLN A 129 2.98 8.94 -12.27
C GLN A 129 4.44 8.59 -11.98
N GLY A 130 5.27 8.56 -13.02
CA GLY A 130 6.73 8.42 -12.90
C GLY A 130 7.23 6.99 -12.66
N ILE A 131 6.34 5.98 -12.67
CA ILE A 131 6.73 4.58 -12.41
C ILE A 131 7.65 4.02 -13.51
N ASP A 132 7.54 4.53 -14.73
CA ASP A 132 8.33 4.08 -15.90
C ASP A 132 9.80 4.50 -15.83
N ASP A 133 10.07 5.60 -15.13
CA ASP A 133 11.41 6.18 -14.99
C ASP A 133 12.23 5.47 -13.90
N LEU A 134 11.60 4.62 -13.09
CA LEU A 134 12.29 3.87 -12.04
C LEU A 134 13.18 2.77 -12.63
N LYS A 135 14.46 2.79 -12.27
CA LYS A 135 15.49 1.83 -12.66
C LYS A 135 16.50 1.64 -11.53
N GLY A 136 17.12 0.46 -11.48
CA GLY A 136 18.20 0.16 -10.53
C GLY A 136 17.66 -0.10 -9.13
N ASP A 137 18.37 0.39 -8.11
CA ASP A 137 18.03 0.14 -6.72
C ASP A 137 16.96 1.13 -6.24
N LEU A 138 15.86 0.59 -5.75
CA LEU A 138 14.68 1.31 -5.33
C LEU A 138 14.45 1.12 -3.82
N VAL A 139 13.76 2.07 -3.22
CA VAL A 139 13.33 2.00 -1.83
C VAL A 139 11.86 2.38 -1.69
N TRP A 140 11.11 1.52 -1.03
CA TRP A 140 9.75 1.79 -0.62
C TRP A 140 9.74 2.07 0.88
N ARG A 141 9.44 3.31 1.26
CA ARG A 141 9.27 3.68 2.66
C ARG A 141 7.80 3.59 3.05
N LEU A 142 7.51 2.99 4.21
CA LEU A 142 6.18 2.91 4.78
C LEU A 142 6.19 3.28 6.25
N GLN A 143 5.17 4.02 6.69
CA GLN A 143 4.83 4.22 8.09
C GLN A 143 3.78 3.21 8.52
N ILE A 144 4.08 2.46 9.57
CA ILE A 144 3.21 1.40 10.09
C ILE A 144 2.99 1.59 11.58
N ARG A 145 1.88 1.08 12.12
CA ARG A 145 1.61 0.99 13.55
C ARG A 145 2.20 -0.32 14.10
N LYS A 146 2.84 -0.25 15.26
CA LYS A 146 3.46 -1.40 15.94
C LYS A 146 2.84 -1.73 17.30
N GLY A 147 1.66 -1.18 17.57
CA GLY A 147 0.97 -1.28 18.86
C GLY A 147 0.49 0.08 19.38
N TYR A 148 0.13 0.10 20.65
CA TYR A 148 -0.42 1.27 21.34
C TYR A 148 0.40 1.62 22.58
N ASN A 149 0.49 2.91 22.89
CA ASN A 149 1.04 3.34 24.16
C ASN A 149 0.11 2.89 25.30
N PRO A 150 0.59 2.19 26.34
CA PRO A 150 -0.28 1.66 27.40
C PRO A 150 -1.08 2.72 28.15
N LYS A 151 -0.52 3.93 28.31
CA LYS A 151 -1.15 5.03 29.08
C LYS A 151 -2.04 5.91 28.22
N SER A 152 -1.51 6.41 27.11
CA SER A 152 -2.24 7.37 26.28
C SER A 152 -3.15 6.72 25.24
N ARG A 153 -3.03 5.39 25.05
CA ARG A 153 -3.73 4.60 24.03
C ARG A 153 -3.49 5.11 22.60
N ARG A 154 -2.54 6.01 22.39
CA ARG A 154 -2.14 6.51 21.06
C ARG A 154 -1.37 5.44 20.32
N GLY A 155 -1.63 5.32 19.02
CA GLY A 155 -0.88 4.42 18.13
C GLY A 155 0.60 4.77 18.13
N VAL A 156 1.45 3.77 18.32
CA VAL A 156 2.90 3.90 18.19
C VAL A 156 3.27 3.48 16.79
N THR A 157 3.84 4.40 16.01
CA THR A 157 4.22 4.13 14.62
C THR A 157 5.73 4.07 14.44
N THR A 158 6.17 3.33 13.43
CA THR A 158 7.57 3.30 12.97
C THR A 158 7.63 3.41 11.45
N LEU A 159 8.80 3.78 10.93
CA LEU A 159 9.10 3.70 9.50
C LEU A 159 9.81 2.39 9.21
N ILE A 160 9.49 1.79 8.06
CA ILE A 160 10.25 0.70 7.45
C ILE A 160 10.68 1.11 6.04
N GLU A 161 11.79 0.55 5.58
CA GLU A 161 12.27 0.70 4.21
C GLU A 161 12.43 -0.69 3.60
N VAL A 162 11.74 -0.93 2.49
CA VAL A 162 11.92 -2.12 1.67
C VAL A 162 12.80 -1.73 0.50
N VAL A 163 14.03 -2.26 0.47
CA VAL A 163 14.99 -2.03 -0.61
C VAL A 163 14.93 -3.21 -1.57
N PHE A 164 14.82 -2.93 -2.86
CA PHE A 164 14.72 -3.94 -3.90
C PHE A 164 15.27 -3.38 -5.22
N ASN A 165 15.68 -4.24 -6.13
CA ASN A 165 16.11 -3.82 -7.46
C ASN A 165 14.91 -3.83 -8.42
N SER A 166 14.86 -2.89 -9.36
CA SER A 166 13.77 -2.78 -10.33
C SER A 166 13.57 -4.05 -11.18
N SER A 167 14.62 -4.88 -11.33
CA SER A 167 14.53 -6.20 -11.99
C SER A 167 13.66 -7.22 -11.24
N GLN A 168 13.35 -6.98 -9.96
CA GLN A 168 12.50 -7.86 -9.14
C GLN A 168 11.01 -7.54 -9.29
N ILE A 169 10.65 -6.49 -10.06
CA ILE A 169 9.26 -6.13 -10.35
C ILE A 169 8.67 -7.17 -11.29
N GLN A 170 7.59 -7.81 -10.86
CA GLN A 170 6.86 -8.83 -11.62
C GLN A 170 5.63 -8.21 -12.29
N SER A 171 5.20 -8.73 -13.44
CA SER A 171 3.88 -8.38 -13.97
C SER A 171 2.78 -8.91 -13.04
N ASP A 172 1.74 -8.12 -12.81
CA ASP A 172 0.57 -8.57 -12.09
C ASP A 172 -0.20 -9.54 -12.99
N MET A 173 -0.29 -10.80 -12.56
CA MET A 173 -1.15 -11.77 -13.23
C MET A 173 -2.59 -11.38 -12.93
N ILE A 174 -3.22 -10.65 -13.86
CA ILE A 174 -4.65 -10.33 -13.77
C ILE A 174 -5.38 -11.67 -13.68
N SER A 175 -6.08 -11.91 -12.57
CA SER A 175 -6.96 -13.07 -12.38
C SER A 175 -8.12 -12.98 -13.37
N GLY A 176 -7.90 -13.37 -14.63
CA GLY A 176 -8.89 -13.18 -15.67
C GLY A 176 -8.52 -13.60 -17.10
N SER A 177 -7.46 -14.37 -17.35
CA SER A 177 -7.37 -15.12 -18.61
C SER A 177 -8.08 -16.45 -18.44
N LYS A 178 -9.40 -16.49 -18.72
CA LYS A 178 -10.01 -17.74 -19.16
C LYS A 178 -9.25 -18.16 -20.40
N GLU A 179 -8.41 -19.19 -20.27
CA GLU A 179 -7.96 -19.95 -21.43
C GLU A 179 -9.21 -20.36 -22.20
N SER A 180 -9.40 -19.77 -23.37
CA SER A 180 -10.25 -20.33 -24.40
C SER A 180 -9.66 -21.70 -24.75
N GLN A 181 -10.23 -22.76 -24.18
CA GLN A 181 -9.98 -24.12 -24.63
C GLN A 181 -10.34 -24.22 -26.12
N PRO A 182 -9.46 -24.79 -26.95
CA PRO A 182 -9.80 -25.07 -28.34
C PRO A 182 -10.84 -26.20 -28.36
N THR A 183 -12.03 -25.90 -28.85
CA THR A 183 -13.01 -26.91 -29.22
C THR A 183 -12.41 -27.76 -30.35
N THR A 184 -12.24 -29.05 -30.10
CA THR A 184 -12.06 -30.07 -31.15
C THR A 184 -13.38 -30.76 -31.39
#